data_AF-A0A222X7A4-F1
#
_entry.id   AF-A0A222X7A4-F1
#
_cell.length_a   1.000
_cell.length_b   1.000
_cell.length_c   1.000
_cell.angle_alpha   90.00
_cell.angle_beta   90.00
_cell.angle_gamma   90.00
#
_symmetry.space_group_name_H-M   'P 1'
#
loop_
_entity.id
_entity.type
_entity.pdbx_description
1 polymer ?
#
loop_
_entity_poly.entity_id
_entity_poly.type
_entity_poly.pdbx_seq_one_letter_code
_entity_poly.pdbx_strand_id
1 'polypeptide(L)' 'MIIDCEGCTARPAACADCVVTFVLEVPRRRGAERTGGGDAAARVGPPAFELDEAERAALGTLSDLRLVPPLRMAEGG' A
#
# COMPACT_ATOMS: atom_id res chain seq x y z
N MET A 1 -22.06 9.33 0.11
CA MET A 1 -21.43 10.61 0.49
C MET A 1 -20.91 11.24 -0.79
N ILE A 2 -21.32 12.47 -1.11
CA ILE A 2 -20.91 13.21 -2.31
C ILE A 2 -20.00 14.37 -1.87
N ILE A 3 -18.84 14.52 -2.51
CA ILE A 3 -17.89 15.61 -2.24
C ILE A 3 -17.92 16.52 -3.46
N ASP A 4 -18.22 17.81 -3.26
CA ASP A 4 -18.23 18.81 -4.33
C ASP A 4 -16.85 19.49 -4.45
N CYS A 5 -16.04 18.95 -5.35
CA CYS A 5 -14.73 19.52 -5.66
C CYS A 5 -14.80 20.74 -6.59
N GLU A 6 -15.92 21.01 -7.26
CA GLU A 6 -16.07 22.16 -8.17
C GLU A 6 -16.37 23.45 -7.38
N GLY A 7 -17.11 23.37 -6.28
CA GLY A 7 -17.39 24.50 -5.38
C GLY A 7 -16.35 24.76 -4.28
N CYS A 8 -15.27 23.97 -4.21
CA CYS A 8 -14.31 24.04 -3.10
C CYS A 8 -13.40 25.27 -3.20
N THR A 9 -13.52 26.19 -2.25
CA THR A 9 -12.74 27.45 -2.21
C THR A 9 -11.24 27.25 -1.95
N ALA A 10 -10.82 26.07 -1.46
CA ALA A 10 -9.43 25.73 -1.25
C ALA A 10 -8.72 25.24 -2.53
N ARG A 11 -9.48 24.93 -3.60
CA ARG A 11 -8.93 24.55 -4.90
C ARG A 11 -8.44 25.80 -5.65
N PRO A 12 -7.32 25.71 -6.39
CA PRO A 12 -6.41 24.56 -6.53
C PRO A 12 -5.29 24.50 -5.47
N ALA A 13 -5.16 25.52 -4.63
CA ALA A 13 -3.98 25.72 -3.79
C ALA A 13 -3.70 24.58 -2.80
N ALA A 14 -4.74 23.94 -2.24
CA ALA A 14 -4.59 22.87 -1.26
C ALA A 14 -4.85 21.46 -1.81
N CYS A 15 -5.08 21.30 -3.11
CA CYS A 15 -5.50 20.01 -3.67
C CYS A 15 -4.44 18.91 -3.51
N ALA A 16 -3.15 19.24 -3.55
CA ALA A 16 -2.07 18.26 -3.42
C ALA A 16 -1.96 17.63 -2.02
N ASP A 17 -2.56 18.25 -1.00
CA ASP A 17 -2.55 17.76 0.40
C ASP A 17 -3.98 17.50 0.94
N CYS A 18 -4.98 17.52 0.05
CA CYS A 18 -6.36 17.27 0.44
C CYS A 18 -6.57 15.77 0.70
N VAL A 19 -7.20 15.40 1.83
CA VAL A 19 -7.56 14.01 2.14
C VAL A 19 -8.37 13.34 1.02
N VAL A 20 -9.12 14.11 0.23
CA VAL A 20 -9.88 13.62 -0.93
C VAL A 20 -8.95 13.12 -2.04
N THR A 21 -7.85 13.84 -2.26
CA THR A 21 -6.79 13.43 -3.19
C THR A 21 -6.18 12.13 -2.71
N PHE A 22 -5.80 12.01 -1.43
CA PHE A 22 -5.34 10.74 -0.89
C PHE A 22 -6.36 9.61 -1.06
N VAL A 23 -7.64 9.84 -0.73
CA VAL A 23 -8.70 8.82 -0.84
C VAL A 23 -8.93 8.35 -2.28
N LEU A 24 -8.82 9.25 -3.26
CA LEU A 24 -9.02 8.95 -4.68
C LEU A 24 -7.73 8.46 -5.39
N GLU A 25 -6.57 8.91 -4.92
CA GLU A 25 -5.24 8.53 -5.43
C GLU A 25 -4.63 7.35 -4.68
N VAL A 26 -5.26 6.78 -3.64
CA VAL A 26 -4.84 5.47 -3.11
C VAL A 26 -4.93 4.51 -4.30
N PRO A 27 -3.79 4.04 -4.86
CA PRO A 27 -3.84 2.94 -5.79
C PRO A 27 -4.39 1.81 -4.96
N ARG A 28 -5.58 1.30 -5.30
CA ARG A 28 -6.25 0.21 -4.58
C ARG A 28 -5.19 -0.79 -4.13
N ARG A 29 -4.85 -0.81 -2.84
CA ARG A 29 -4.00 -1.83 -2.24
C ARG A 29 -4.82 -3.12 -2.18
N ARG A 30 -5.14 -3.68 -3.34
CA ARG A 30 -5.85 -4.95 -3.58
C ARG A 30 -5.41 -5.46 -4.95
N GLY A 31 -4.40 -6.34 -4.97
CA GLY A 31 -3.90 -6.94 -6.19
C GLY A 31 -4.94 -7.80 -6.91
N ALA A 32 -4.96 -7.76 -8.25
CA ALA A 32 -5.45 -8.83 -9.13
C ALA A 32 -5.56 -8.36 -10.60
N GLU A 33 -4.47 -7.98 -11.26
CA GLU A 33 -4.38 -8.17 -12.72
C GLU A 33 -3.07 -8.91 -13.01
N ARG A 34 -3.17 -10.23 -12.83
CA ARG A 34 -2.19 -11.21 -13.28
C ARG A 34 -2.33 -11.39 -14.79
N THR A 35 -1.90 -10.42 -15.60
CA THR A 35 -1.65 -10.60 -17.06
C THR A 35 -0.94 -9.35 -17.56
N GLY A 36 0.23 -9.31 -18.17
CA GLY A 36 1.26 -10.27 -18.56
C GLY A 36 2.46 -9.46 -19.08
N GLY A 37 3.67 -10.04 -19.06
CA GLY A 37 4.84 -9.60 -19.84
C GLY A 37 5.28 -8.13 -19.70
N GLY A 38 5.96 -7.79 -18.61
CA GLY A 38 6.72 -6.54 -18.48
C GLY A 38 8.13 -6.84 -17.98
N ASP A 39 9.12 -6.19 -18.57
CA ASP A 39 10.55 -6.31 -18.34
C ASP A 39 10.95 -6.21 -16.85
N ALA A 40 11.74 -7.20 -16.40
CA ALA A 40 12.12 -7.39 -15.00
C ALA A 40 12.90 -6.20 -14.39
N ALA A 41 13.45 -5.32 -15.23
CA ALA A 41 14.27 -4.18 -14.82
C ALA A 41 13.47 -3.03 -14.18
N ALA A 42 12.15 -2.97 -14.35
CA ALA A 42 11.34 -1.82 -13.91
C ALA A 42 10.69 -1.97 -12.52
N ARG A 43 10.75 -3.15 -11.88
CA ARG A 43 10.22 -3.34 -10.52
C ARG A 43 11.26 -2.97 -9.47
N VAL A 44 11.49 -1.68 -9.24
CA VAL A 44 12.10 -1.25 -7.99
C VAL A 44 11.03 -1.34 -6.91
N GLY A 45 10.86 -2.54 -6.36
CA GLY A 45 10.13 -2.72 -5.11
C GLY A 45 10.84 -1.94 -3.99
N PRO A 46 10.15 -1.67 -2.86
CA PRO A 46 10.85 -1.20 -1.67
C PRO A 46 12.00 -2.18 -1.37
N PRO A 47 13.16 -1.69 -0.87
CA PRO A 47 14.23 -2.58 -0.48
C PRO A 47 13.66 -3.64 0.46
N ALA A 48 14.01 -4.91 0.21
CA ALA A 48 13.69 -5.97 1.14
C ALA A 48 14.30 -5.59 2.49
N PHE A 49 13.45 -5.46 3.52
CA PHE A 49 13.93 -5.27 4.88
C PHE A 49 14.17 -6.66 5.46
N GLU A 50 15.37 -6.87 5.98
CA GLU A 50 15.73 -8.11 6.66
C GLU A 50 15.11 -8.09 8.05
N LEU A 51 14.38 -9.15 8.38
CA LEU A 51 13.85 -9.38 9.72
C LEU A 51 14.73 -10.39 10.42
N ASP A 52 15.19 -10.06 11.62
CA ASP A 52 15.81 -11.06 12.47
C ASP A 52 14.76 -12.07 13.00
N GLU A 53 15.21 -13.11 13.70
CA GLU A 53 14.32 -14.14 14.22
C GLU A 53 13.38 -13.64 15.31
N ALA A 54 13.84 -12.72 16.17
CA ALA A 54 13.01 -12.16 17.23
C ALA A 54 11.90 -11.27 16.64
N GLU A 55 12.23 -10.48 15.62
CA GLU A 55 11.28 -9.64 14.89
C GLU A 55 10.26 -10.50 14.13
N ARG A 56 10.70 -11.58 13.47
CA ARG A 56 9.81 -12.53 12.78
C ARG A 56 8.82 -13.18 13.75
N ALA A 57 9.29 -13.58 14.94
CA ALA A 57 8.45 -14.15 15.99
C ALA A 57 7.45 -13.11 16.55
N ALA A 58 7.88 -11.87 16.75
CA ALA A 58 7.02 -10.78 17.20
C ALA A 58 5.89 -10.51 16.20
N LEU A 59 6.23 -10.41 14.90
CA LEU A 59 5.23 -10.23 13.84
C LEU A 59 4.26 -11.41 13.74
N GLY A 60 4.72 -12.64 13.96
CA GLY A 60 3.85 -13.83 14.07
C GLY A 60 2.81 -13.67 15.17
N THR A 61 3.24 -13.25 16.36
CA THR A 61 2.35 -12.99 17.52
C THR A 61 1.31 -11.91 17.19
N LEU A 62 1.74 -10.81 16.57
CA LEU A 62 0.82 -9.72 16.17
C LEU A 62 -0.19 -10.19 15.12
N SER A 63 0.23 -11.06 14.20
CA SER A 63 -0.64 -11.67 13.19
C SER A 63 -1.70 -12.58 13.81
N ASP A 64 -1.30 -13.43 14.77
CA ASP A 64 -2.21 -14.33 15.48
C ASP A 64 -3.28 -13.55 16.27
N LEU A 65 -2.88 -12.42 16.85
CA LEU A 65 -3.76 -11.48 17.53
C LEU A 65 -4.54 -10.55 16.58
N ARG A 66 -4.34 -10.67 15.26
CA ARG A 66 -4.98 -9.85 14.22
C ARG A 66 -4.69 -8.34 14.32
N LEU A 67 -3.60 -7.98 14.98
CA LEU A 67 -3.12 -6.59 15.06
C LEU A 67 -2.41 -6.16 13.76
N VAL A 68 -1.92 -7.13 12.99
CA VAL A 68 -1.44 -6.96 11.61
C VAL A 68 -2.11 -7.99 10.69
N PRO A 69 -2.20 -7.72 9.37
CA PRO A 69 -2.68 -8.72 8.42
C PRO A 69 -1.81 -9.99 8.44
N PRO A 70 -2.39 -11.19 8.16
CA PRO A 70 -1.63 -12.43 8.14
C PRO A 70 -0.45 -12.39 7.17
N LEU A 71 0.73 -12.75 7.66
CA LEU A 71 1.92 -12.85 6.83
C LEU A 71 1.78 -14.00 5.83
N ARG A 72 2.09 -13.73 4.56
CA ARG A 72 2.25 -14.76 3.53
C ARG A 72 3.71 -14.74 3.10
N MET A 73 4.39 -15.88 3.25
CA MET A 73 5.75 -16.04 2.76
C MET A 73 5.73 -15.86 1.23
N ALA A 74 6.48 -14.89 0.72
CA ALA A 74 6.77 -14.82 -0.71
C ALA A 74 7.90 -15.83 -0.98
N GLU A 75 7.72 -16.72 -1.95
CA GLU A 75 8.83 -17.56 -2.43
C GLU A 75 9.88 -16.63 -3.03
N GLY A 76 11.04 -16.52 -2.36
CA GLY A 76 12.15 -15.73 -2.84
C GLY A 76 12.70 -16.34 -4.13
N GLY A 77 12.72 -15.55 -5.21
CA GLY A 77 13.37 -15.89 -6.48
C GLY A 77 14.83 -15.44 -6.51
#